data_AF-A0A445BCH6-F1
#
_entry.id   AF-A0A445BCH6-F1
#
_cell.length_a   1.000
_cell.length_b   1.000
_cell.length_c   1.000
_cell.angle_alpha   90.00
_cell.angle_beta   90.00
_cell.angle_gamma   90.00
#
_symmetry.space_group_name_H-M   'P 1'
#
loop_
_entity.id
_entity.type
_entity.pdbx_description
1 polymer ?
#
loop_
_entity_poly.entity_id
_entity_poly.type
_entity_poly.pdbx_seq_one_letter_code
_entity_poly.pdbx_strand_id
1 'polypeptide(L)' 'MCHTIKTLLCDFGVNPAVHELDEIPRGRDVEQALSRLGCNPSVPAVFIGGELVGGANEVMSLHLNRSLIPMLKRAGALWV' A
#
# COMPACT_ATOMS: atom_id res chain seq x y z
N MET A 1 1.10 -9.36 -7.47
CA MET A 1 0.59 -8.99 -6.13
C MET A 1 0.13 -7.53 -6.04
N CYS A 2 0.75 -6.59 -6.75
CA CYS A 2 0.30 -5.18 -6.78
C CYS A 2 -1.18 -5.03 -7.20
N HIS A 3 -1.62 -5.75 -8.25
CA HIS A 3 -3.03 -5.77 -8.68
C HIS A 3 -3.98 -6.22 -7.56
N THR A 4 -3.63 -7.24 -6.80
CA THR A 4 -4.46 -7.75 -5.70
C THR A 4 -4.71 -6.68 -4.63
N ILE A 5 -3.65 -5.96 -4.23
CA ILE A 5 -3.75 -4.90 -3.24
C ILE A 5 -4.52 -3.69 -3.77
N LYS A 6 -4.31 -3.33 -5.04
CA LYS A 6 -5.08 -2.28 -5.73
C LYS A 6 -6.57 -2.62 -5.74
N THR A 7 -6.92 -3.83 -6.17
CA THR A 7 -8.32 -4.30 -6.17
C THR A 7 -8.92 -4.32 -4.77
N LEU A 8 -8.22 -4.87 -3.77
CA LEU A 8 -8.69 -4.91 -2.38
C LEU A 8 -9.06 -3.52 -1.84
N LEU A 9 -8.19 -2.52 -2.07
CA LEU A 9 -8.46 -1.16 -1.61
C LEU A 9 -9.64 -0.52 -2.38
N CYS A 10 -9.70 -0.72 -3.70
CA CYS A 10 -10.82 -0.26 -4.51
C CYS A 10 -12.15 -0.92 -4.10
N ASP A 11 -12.14 -2.20 -3.74
CA ASP A 11 -13.33 -2.94 -3.28
C ASP A 11 -13.87 -2.42 -1.95
N PHE A 12 -13.02 -1.80 -1.11
CA PHE A 12 -13.47 -1.05 0.07
C PHE A 12 -14.02 0.33 -0.25
N GLY A 13 -14.00 0.77 -1.51
CA GLY A 13 -14.40 2.12 -1.91
C GLY A 13 -13.31 3.18 -1.66
N VAL A 14 -12.06 2.76 -1.44
CA VAL A 14 -10.92 3.68 -1.34
C VAL A 14 -10.45 4.03 -2.76
N ASN A 15 -10.03 5.28 -2.96
CA ASN A 15 -9.35 5.72 -4.18
C ASN A 15 -7.84 5.90 -3.91
N PRO A 16 -7.02 4.83 -3.99
CA PRO A 16 -5.60 4.92 -3.69
C PRO A 16 -4.83 5.68 -4.77
N ALA A 17 -3.87 6.51 -4.38
CA ALA A 17 -2.83 6.97 -5.30
C ALA A 17 -1.90 5.79 -5.62
N VAL A 18 -1.75 5.46 -6.90
CA VAL A 18 -0.90 4.36 -7.37
C VAL A 18 0.27 4.94 -8.18
N HIS A 19 1.48 4.55 -7.80
CA HIS A 19 2.72 4.92 -8.48
C HIS A 19 3.34 3.66 -9.08
N GLU A 20 3.18 3.48 -10.40
CA GLU A 20 3.78 2.36 -11.14
C GLU A 20 5.28 2.68 -11.35
N LEU A 21 6.16 2.05 -10.55
CA LEU A 21 7.58 2.43 -10.50
C LEU A 21 8.31 2.15 -11.83
N ASP A 22 7.87 1.16 -12.60
CA ASP A 22 8.39 0.85 -13.93
C ASP A 22 8.09 1.93 -14.99
N GLU A 23 7.11 2.80 -14.73
CA GLU A 23 6.75 3.93 -15.60
C GLU A 23 7.36 5.27 -15.17
N ILE A 24 8.00 5.32 -13.99
CA ILE A 24 8.58 6.54 -13.44
C ILE A 24 10.06 6.65 -13.86
N PRO A 25 10.52 7.80 -14.40
CA PRO A 25 11.92 7.97 -14.85
C PRO A 25 13.00 7.65 -13.80
N ARG A 26 12.67 7.73 -12.50
CA ARG A 26 13.53 7.40 -11.35
C ARG A 26 12.99 6.25 -10.49
N GLY A 27 12.16 5.39 -11.06
CA GLY A 27 11.52 4.28 -10.34
C GLY A 27 12.50 3.34 -9.64
N ARG A 28 13.65 3.05 -10.27
CA ARG A 28 14.71 2.23 -9.66
C ARG A 28 15.31 2.84 -8.39
N ASP A 29 15.47 4.16 -8.35
CA ASP A 29 15.94 4.86 -7.15
C ASP A 29 14.92 4.69 -6.01
N VAL A 30 13.62 4.76 -6.34
CA VAL A 30 12.52 4.57 -5.39
C VAL A 30 12.47 3.12 -4.90
N GLU A 31 12.55 2.14 -5.79
CA GLU A 31 12.63 0.72 -5.41
C GLU A 31 13.79 0.44 -4.47
N GLN A 32 14.98 1.00 -4.76
CA GLN A 32 16.14 0.84 -3.90
C GLN A 32 15.92 1.48 -2.51
N ALA A 33 15.29 2.65 -2.46
CA ALA A 33 14.94 3.30 -1.20
C ALA A 33 13.93 2.46 -0.39
N LEU A 34 12.91 1.89 -1.03
CA LEU A 34 11.94 0.98 -0.40
C LEU A 34 12.62 -0.28 0.14
N SER A 35 13.54 -0.88 -0.61
CA SER A 35 14.34 -2.01 -0.12
C SER A 35 15.18 -1.63 1.11
N ARG A 36 15.79 -0.44 1.12
CA ARG A 36 16.55 0.06 2.30
C ARG A 36 15.66 0.34 3.50
N LEU A 37 14.38 0.65 3.27
CA LEU A 37 13.37 0.83 4.31
C LEU A 37 12.84 -0.50 4.86
N GLY A 38 13.26 -1.64 4.28
CA GLY A 38 12.90 -2.98 4.74
C GLY A 38 11.78 -3.64 3.94
N CYS A 39 11.30 -3.04 2.85
CA CYS A 39 10.32 -3.69 1.97
C CYS A 39 10.99 -4.82 1.16
N ASN A 40 10.61 -6.07 1.43
CA ASN A 40 11.08 -7.24 0.70
C ASN A 40 9.94 -8.23 0.41
N PRO A 41 9.45 -8.32 -0.85
CA PRO A 41 9.88 -7.56 -2.03
C PRO A 41 9.61 -6.05 -1.91
N SER A 42 10.32 -5.23 -2.69
CA SER A 42 10.20 -3.76 -2.67
C SER A 42 8.81 -3.26 -3.06
N VAL A 43 8.09 -4.03 -3.89
CA VAL A 43 6.73 -3.73 -4.35
C VAL A 43 5.77 -4.91 -4.12
N PRO A 44 4.49 -4.64 -3.78
CA PRO A 44 3.94 -3.33 -3.48
C PRO A 44 4.48 -2.78 -2.15
N ALA A 45 4.62 -1.46 -2.05
CA ALA A 45 4.83 -0.77 -0.78
C ALA A 45 3.61 0.14 -0.53
N VAL A 46 2.89 -0.11 0.56
CA VAL A 46 1.62 0.57 0.86
C VAL A 46 1.84 1.55 2.00
N PHE A 47 1.38 2.77 1.77
CA PHE A 47 1.38 3.83 2.77
C PHE A 47 -0.06 4.22 3.09
N ILE A 48 -0.38 4.40 4.38
CA ILE A 48 -1.70 4.84 4.83
C ILE A 48 -1.50 5.99 5.82
N GLY A 49 -2.10 7.15 5.53
CA GLY A 49 -1.95 8.34 6.38
C GLY A 49 -0.52 8.88 6.46
N GLY A 50 0.32 8.60 5.46
CA GLY A 50 1.73 9.00 5.42
C GLY A 50 2.71 7.97 5.98
N GLU A 51 2.23 6.93 6.64
CA GLU A 51 3.07 5.90 7.28
C GLU A 51 3.23 4.66 6.40
N LEU A 52 4.42 4.06 6.37
CA LEU A 52 4.65 2.78 5.69
C LEU A 52 3.94 1.66 6.46
N VAL A 53 2.98 1.04 5.81
CA VAL A 53 2.24 -0.13 6.34
C VAL A 53 2.95 -1.44 6.01
N GLY A 54 3.58 -1.52 4.84
CA GLY A 54 4.32 -2.70 4.39
C GLY A 54 3.89 -3.16 3.01
N GLY A 55 4.13 -4.43 2.72
CA GLY A 55 3.82 -5.03 1.44
C GLY A 55 2.49 -5.76 1.42
N ALA A 56 2.33 -6.67 0.46
CA ALA A 56 1.08 -7.39 0.27
C ALA A 56 0.72 -8.24 1.50
N ASN A 57 1.70 -8.88 2.14
CA ASN A 57 1.46 -9.75 3.30
C ASN A 57 0.97 -8.94 4.50
N GLU A 58 1.62 -7.82 4.82
CA GLU A 58 1.24 -6.97 5.94
C GLU A 58 -0.17 -6.42 5.75
N VAL A 59 -0.50 -5.93 4.55
CA VAL A 59 -1.85 -5.44 4.23
C VAL A 59 -2.90 -6.55 4.34
N MET A 60 -2.61 -7.75 3.84
CA MET A 60 -3.52 -8.89 3.98
C MET A 60 -3.68 -9.32 5.44
N SER A 61 -2.62 -9.32 6.25
CA SER A 61 -2.71 -9.58 7.69
C SER A 61 -3.60 -8.56 8.40
N LEU A 62 -3.48 -7.27 8.07
CA LEU A 62 -4.34 -6.21 8.60
C LEU A 62 -5.80 -6.36 8.15
N HIS A 63 -6.03 -6.85 6.93
CA HIS A 63 -7.38 -7.15 6.46
C HIS A 63 -8.00 -8.31 7.28
N LEU A 64 -7.26 -9.42 7.42
CA LEU A 64 -7.72 -10.61 8.14
C LEU A 64 -7.95 -10.34 9.63
N ASN A 65 -7.12 -9.52 10.27
CA ASN A 65 -7.28 -9.14 11.68
C ASN A 65 -8.28 -7.97 11.88
N ARG A 66 -8.95 -7.50 10.82
CA ARG A 66 -9.96 -6.44 10.82
C ARG A 66 -9.46 -5.05 11.24
N SER A 67 -8.16 -4.81 11.25
CA SER A 67 -7.58 -3.49 11.60
C SER A 67 -7.38 -2.55 10.42
N LEU A 68 -7.37 -3.07 9.18
CA LEU A 68 -7.19 -2.29 7.96
C LEU A 68 -8.28 -1.21 7.78
N ILE A 69 -9.56 -1.56 7.94
CA ILE A 69 -10.68 -0.62 7.79
C ILE A 69 -10.58 0.55 8.79
N PRO A 70 -10.37 0.30 10.11
CA PRO A 70 -10.11 1.37 11.06
C PRO A 70 -8.95 2.30 10.67
N MET A 71 -7.85 1.76 10.11
CA MET A 71 -6.73 2.59 9.65
C MET A 71 -7.12 3.50 8.48
N LEU A 72 -7.83 2.96 7.49
CA LEU A 72 -8.31 3.71 6.32
C LEU A 72 -9.27 4.83 6.73
N LYS A 73 -10.17 4.58 7.68
CA LYS A 73 -11.07 5.60 8.25
C LYS A 73 -10.30 6.72 8.95
N ARG A 74 -9.32 6.38 9.80
CA ARG A 74 -8.50 7.39 10.49
C ARG A 74 -7.68 8.24 9.52
N ALA A 75 -7.24 7.67 8.41
CA ALA A 75 -6.54 8.39 7.36
C ALA A 75 -7.47 9.23 6.45
N GLY A 76 -8.79 9.20 6.66
CA GLY A 76 -9.76 9.89 5.82
C GLY A 76 -9.93 9.28 4.42
N ALA A 77 -9.39 8.08 4.21
CA ALA A 77 -9.43 7.38 2.92
C ALA A 77 -10.75 6.63 2.68
N LEU A 78 -11.53 6.42 3.75
CA LEU A 78 -12.80 5.72 3.71
C LEU A 78 -13.84 6.44 4.58
N TRP A 79 -15.00 6.75 3.99
CA TRP A 79 -16.13 7.41 4.64
C TRP A 79 -17.33 6.47 4.66
N VAL A 80 -17.42 5.63 5.70
CA VAL A 80 -18.60 4.77 5.99
C VAL A 80 -18.88 4.83 7.47
#